data_AF-A0A7U2EQD1-F1
#
_entry.id   AF-A0A7U2EQD1-F1
#
_cell.length_a   1.000
_cell.length_b   1.000
_cell.length_c   1.000
_cell.angle_alpha   90.00
_cell.angle_beta   90.00
_cell.angle_gamma   90.00
#
_symmetry.space_group_name_H-M   'P 1'
#
loop_
_entity.id
_entity.type
_entity.pdbx_description
1 polymer ?
#
loop_
_entity_poly.entity_id
_entity_poly.type
_entity_poly.pdbx_seq_one_letter_code
_entity_poly.pdbx_strand_id
1 'polypeptide(L)'
;MSGKLTIVPLADTSNFGVKADQNTNDEQQLVTEQQHTGGALERYINAPSAINFSFLLQCSWEAAAVTFQFSLTNGGPASIAYGSIFSGIGTTLIALSLAEMASMDPTVGAQYRWTAAFAPKYKRFFGLMQGWITVFAWICSCASNPALMCNIIVSLASFNNPEYIPQ
;
A
#
# COMPACT_ATOMS: atom_id res chain seq x y z
N MET A 1 46.57 -20.95 -65.78
CA MET A 1 45.85 -19.77 -65.26
C MET A 1 45.92 -19.82 -63.75
N SER A 2 46.57 -18.80 -63.19
CA SER A 2 46.99 -18.69 -61.80
C SER A 2 45.87 -18.12 -60.95
N GLY A 3 45.45 -18.83 -59.90
CA GLY A 3 44.54 -18.35 -58.87
C GLY A 3 45.18 -18.55 -57.50
N LYS A 4 45.86 -17.52 -57.00
CA LYS A 4 46.58 -17.48 -55.72
C LYS A 4 45.58 -17.50 -54.55
N LEU A 5 45.80 -18.42 -53.61
CA LEU A 5 45.17 -18.48 -52.30
C LEU A 5 45.75 -17.34 -51.43
N THR A 6 44.97 -16.29 -51.16
CA THR A 6 45.40 -15.18 -50.29
C THR A 6 45.12 -15.55 -48.85
N ILE A 7 46.16 -15.98 -48.13
CA ILE A 7 46.16 -16.09 -46.67
C ILE A 7 46.08 -14.68 -46.07
N VAL A 8 45.00 -14.42 -45.31
CA VAL A 8 44.85 -13.19 -44.51
C VAL A 8 45.83 -13.26 -43.34
N PRO A 9 46.70 -12.26 -43.13
CA PRO A 9 47.59 -12.25 -41.98
C PRO A 9 46.78 -11.96 -40.71
N LEU A 10 47.03 -12.76 -39.66
CA LEU A 10 46.55 -12.50 -38.31
C LEU A 10 47.06 -11.12 -37.87
N ALA A 11 46.15 -10.19 -37.61
CA ALA A 11 46.47 -8.88 -37.08
C ALA A 11 47.11 -9.03 -35.70
N ASP A 12 48.26 -8.37 -35.55
CA ASP A 12 49.05 -8.24 -34.35
C ASP A 12 48.21 -7.66 -33.19
N THR A 13 48.02 -8.45 -32.13
CA THR A 13 47.27 -8.06 -30.92
C THR A 13 48.12 -7.25 -29.92
N SER A 14 49.25 -6.67 -30.33
CA SER A 14 50.15 -5.90 -29.46
C SER A 14 49.62 -4.52 -29.00
N ASN A 15 48.38 -4.13 -29.35
CA ASN A 15 47.76 -2.86 -28.93
C ASN A 15 46.38 -3.01 -28.29
N PHE A 16 46.15 -4.06 -27.49
CA PHE A 16 45.09 -4.02 -26.47
C PHE A 16 45.54 -3.19 -25.27
N GLY A 17 45.71 -1.88 -25.52
CA GLY A 17 45.67 -0.88 -24.47
C GLY A 17 44.30 -0.94 -23.81
N VAL A 18 44.30 -1.14 -22.50
CA VAL A 18 43.16 -1.02 -21.60
C VAL A 18 42.49 0.34 -21.83
N LYS A 19 41.44 0.35 -22.68
CA LYS A 19 40.36 1.34 -22.68
C LYS A 19 39.10 0.69 -22.14
N ALA A 20 39.25 -0.10 -21.07
CA ALA A 20 38.10 -0.58 -20.31
C ALA A 20 37.71 0.52 -19.31
N ASP A 21 36.43 0.90 -19.38
CA ASP A 21 35.65 1.34 -18.23
C ASP A 21 35.63 2.83 -17.81
N GLN A 22 35.71 3.79 -18.75
CA GLN A 22 35.22 5.15 -18.47
C GLN A 22 33.83 5.39 -19.07
N ASN A 23 33.65 5.11 -20.37
CA ASN A 23 32.34 5.27 -21.02
C ASN A 23 31.22 4.41 -20.40
N THR A 24 31.51 3.21 -19.88
CA THR A 24 30.48 2.35 -19.27
C THR A 24 30.05 2.86 -17.89
N ASN A 25 30.98 3.41 -17.11
CA ASN A 25 30.68 4.07 -15.84
C ASN A 25 29.91 5.39 -16.06
N ASP A 26 30.26 6.15 -17.09
CA ASP A 26 29.54 7.37 -17.48
C ASP A 26 28.14 7.04 -18.03
N GLU A 27 27.97 6.00 -18.86
CA GLU A 27 26.64 5.54 -19.32
C GLU A 27 25.79 4.98 -18.17
N GLN A 28 26.39 4.30 -17.20
CA GLN A 28 25.68 3.82 -16.00
C GLN A 28 25.33 4.96 -15.04
N GLN A 29 26.19 5.97 -14.88
CA GLN A 29 25.89 7.19 -14.11
C GLN A 29 24.82 8.03 -14.82
N LEU A 30 24.88 8.16 -16.15
CA LEU A 30 23.89 8.84 -16.96
C LEU A 30 22.54 8.11 -16.91
N VAL A 31 22.49 6.78 -16.99
CA VAL A 31 21.22 6.03 -16.80
C VAL A 31 20.69 6.16 -15.38
N THR A 32 21.56 6.23 -14.38
CA THR A 32 21.17 6.42 -12.96
C THR A 32 20.67 7.85 -12.69
N GLU A 33 21.29 8.88 -13.28
CA GLU A 33 20.84 10.28 -13.21
C GLU A 33 19.59 10.53 -14.06
N GLN A 34 19.49 9.92 -15.25
CA GLN A 34 18.32 10.00 -16.13
C GLN A 34 17.13 9.22 -15.55
N GLN A 35 17.34 8.15 -14.78
CA GLN A 35 16.28 7.51 -13.98
C GLN A 35 15.80 8.41 -12.82
N HIS A 36 16.66 9.27 -12.28
CA HIS A 36 16.27 10.23 -11.24
C HIS A 36 15.54 11.47 -11.79
N THR A 37 15.65 11.76 -13.09
CA THR A 37 15.11 12.99 -13.71
C THR A 37 14.03 12.75 -14.77
N GLY A 38 13.90 11.55 -15.35
CA GLY A 38 13.01 11.27 -16.49
C GLY A 38 11.53 10.98 -16.19
N GLY A 39 11.08 11.16 -14.95
CA GLY A 39 9.70 10.87 -14.56
C GLY A 39 9.37 11.25 -13.12
N ALA A 40 10.05 12.25 -12.56
CA ALA A 40 9.79 12.71 -11.21
C ALA A 40 8.48 13.50 -11.19
N LEU A 41 7.43 12.91 -10.59
CA LEU A 41 6.23 13.66 -10.25
C LEU A 41 6.64 14.82 -9.33
N GLU A 42 6.24 16.05 -9.69
CA GLU A 42 6.40 17.18 -8.79
C GLU A 42 5.80 16.81 -7.43
N ARG A 43 6.57 17.05 -6.36
CA ARG A 43 6.13 16.76 -4.99
C ARG A 43 5.03 17.73 -4.61
N TYR A 44 3.80 17.40 -5.00
CA TYR A 44 2.61 18.20 -4.75
C TYR A 44 2.04 18.00 -3.34
N ILE A 45 2.29 16.84 -2.73
CA ILE A 45 1.71 16.51 -1.43
C ILE A 45 2.53 17.12 -0.28
N ASN A 46 1.93 18.08 0.41
CA ASN A 46 2.46 18.63 1.66
C ASN A 46 1.97 17.80 2.86
N ALA A 47 2.75 17.74 3.94
CA ALA A 47 2.42 16.97 5.15
C ALA A 47 1.02 17.31 5.75
N PRO A 48 0.64 18.59 5.95
CA PRO A 48 -0.71 18.93 6.42
C PRO A 48 -1.81 18.51 5.42
N SER A 49 -1.55 18.58 4.11
CA SER A 49 -2.50 18.15 3.08
C SER A 49 -2.72 16.63 3.11
N ALA A 50 -1.66 15.85 3.35
CA ALA A 50 -1.75 14.39 3.50
C ALA A 50 -2.54 13.97 4.75
N ILE A 51 -2.34 14.68 5.87
CA ILE A 51 -3.09 14.45 7.11
C ILE A 51 -4.57 14.76 6.89
N ASN A 52 -4.88 15.94 6.32
CA ASN A 52 -6.26 16.32 6.04
C ASN A 52 -6.95 15.31 5.10
N PHE A 53 -6.25 14.88 4.06
CA PHE A 53 -6.76 13.84 3.16
C PHE A 53 -7.08 12.54 3.89
N SER A 54 -6.22 12.10 4.80
CA SER A 54 -6.45 10.88 5.60
C SER A 54 -7.67 11.01 6.53
N PHE A 55 -7.88 12.18 7.14
CA PHE A 55 -9.07 12.46 7.96
C PHE A 55 -10.36 12.43 7.12
N LEU A 56 -10.35 13.06 5.94
CA LEU A 56 -11.50 13.09 5.04
C LEU A 56 -11.83 11.70 4.50
N LEU A 57 -10.82 10.89 4.17
CA LEU A 57 -11.04 9.52 3.68
C LEU A 57 -11.71 8.62 4.71
N GLN A 58 -11.43 8.80 6.00
CA GLN A 58 -11.87 7.84 7.00
C GLN A 58 -13.36 8.00 7.35
N CYS A 59 -13.91 9.22 7.34
CA CYS A 59 -15.31 9.58 7.63
C CYS A 59 -16.09 8.55 8.50
N SER A 60 -15.51 8.11 9.62
CA SER A 60 -15.96 6.89 10.32
C SER A 60 -17.08 7.13 11.32
N TRP A 61 -17.52 8.37 11.47
CA TRP A 61 -18.50 8.77 12.47
C TRP A 61 -19.88 8.13 12.20
N GLU A 62 -20.25 7.93 10.93
CA GLU A 62 -21.53 7.29 10.55
C GLU A 62 -21.57 5.83 10.99
N ALA A 63 -20.49 5.08 10.71
CA ALA A 63 -20.38 3.68 11.10
C ALA A 63 -20.39 3.51 12.63
N ALA A 64 -19.74 4.41 13.36
CA ALA A 64 -19.76 4.43 14.82
C ALA A 64 -21.19 4.67 15.36
N ALA A 65 -21.96 5.57 14.73
CA ALA A 65 -23.34 5.85 15.14
C ALA A 65 -24.27 4.64 14.96
N VAL A 66 -24.20 3.96 13.80
CA VAL A 66 -25.05 2.79 13.51
C VAL A 66 -24.71 1.60 14.40
N THR A 67 -23.42 1.37 14.65
CA THR A 67 -22.95 0.22 15.44
C THR A 67 -23.08 0.45 16.95
N PHE A 68 -23.36 1.67 17.39
CA PHE A 68 -23.55 2.01 18.79
C PHE A 68 -24.70 1.20 19.42
N GLN A 69 -25.83 1.09 18.72
CA GLN A 69 -26.99 0.32 19.17
C GLN A 69 -26.65 -1.16 19.38
N PHE A 70 -25.93 -1.76 18.43
CA PHE A 70 -25.49 -3.15 18.51
C PHE A 70 -24.49 -3.37 19.66
N SER A 71 -23.62 -2.40 19.92
CA SER A 71 -22.64 -2.49 21.01
C SER A 71 -23.30 -2.46 22.38
N LEU A 72 -24.35 -1.64 22.53
CA LEU A 72 -25.15 -1.57 23.75
C LEU A 72 -25.92 -2.86 24.04
N THR A 73 -26.55 -3.46 23.03
CA THR A 73 -27.35 -4.67 23.21
C THR A 73 -26.49 -5.90 23.52
N ASN A 74 -25.27 -5.98 22.97
CA ASN A 74 -24.41 -7.15 23.12
C ASN A 74 -23.39 -7.04 24.28
N GLY A 75 -22.92 -5.84 24.62
CA GLY A 75 -21.85 -5.65 25.62
C GLY A 75 -22.16 -4.63 26.72
N GLY A 76 -23.33 -3.99 26.67
CA GLY A 76 -23.72 -2.95 27.61
C GLY A 76 -22.89 -1.66 27.51
N PRO A 77 -23.12 -0.68 28.39
CA PRO A 77 -22.39 0.61 28.35
C PRO A 77 -20.88 0.47 28.64
N ALA A 78 -20.49 -0.53 29.42
CA ALA A 78 -19.10 -0.75 29.81
C ALA A 78 -18.22 -1.19 28.62
N SER A 79 -18.77 -2.00 27.70
CA SER A 79 -18.02 -2.44 26.50
C SER A 79 -17.69 -1.25 25.59
N ILE A 80 -18.59 -0.28 25.49
CA ILE A 80 -18.39 0.92 24.66
C ILE A 80 -17.26 1.78 25.25
N ALA A 81 -17.30 2.02 26.56
CA ALA A 81 -16.29 2.85 27.23
C ALA A 81 -14.90 2.21 27.22
N TYR A 82 -14.78 0.98 27.72
CA TYR A 82 -13.47 0.29 27.79
C TYR A 82 -13.01 -0.23 26.43
N GLY A 83 -13.94 -0.68 25.57
CA GLY A 83 -13.62 -1.17 24.24
C GLY A 83 -13.13 -0.08 23.30
N SER A 84 -13.70 1.13 23.35
CA SER A 84 -13.20 2.26 22.55
C SER A 84 -11.80 2.69 22.97
N ILE A 85 -11.51 2.76 24.28
CA ILE A 85 -10.18 3.09 24.81
C ILE A 85 -9.16 2.02 24.37
N PHE A 86 -9.49 0.75 24.58
CA PHE A 86 -8.60 -0.36 24.22
C PHE A 86 -8.34 -0.42 22.72
N SER A 87 -9.38 -0.27 21.90
CA SER A 87 -9.26 -0.20 20.44
C SER A 87 -8.44 1.00 20.00
N GLY A 88 -8.62 2.18 20.62
CA GLY A 88 -7.83 3.37 20.35
C GLY A 88 -6.35 3.14 20.57
N ILE A 89 -5.97 2.65 21.76
CA ILE A 89 -4.57 2.35 22.09
C ILE A 89 -3.99 1.32 21.12
N GLY A 90 -4.71 0.23 20.85
CA GLY A 90 -4.27 -0.80 19.92
C GLY A 90 -4.01 -0.26 18.51
N THR A 91 -4.93 0.54 17.97
CA THR A 91 -4.76 1.16 16.65
C THR A 91 -3.62 2.19 16.61
N THR A 92 -3.41 2.97 17.67
CA THR A 92 -2.26 3.90 17.75
C THR A 92 -0.93 3.16 17.79
N LEU A 93 -0.82 2.05 18.54
CA LEU A 93 0.41 1.24 18.58
C LEU A 93 0.73 0.65 17.19
N ILE A 94 -0.28 0.15 16.48
CA ILE A 94 -0.12 -0.33 15.11
C ILE A 94 0.33 0.81 14.19
N ALA A 95 -0.29 1.99 14.30
CA ALA A 95 0.07 3.16 13.51
C ALA A 95 1.51 3.63 13.77
N LEU A 96 1.97 3.63 15.03
CA LEU A 96 3.34 3.96 15.41
C LEU A 96 4.33 2.95 14.82
N SER A 97 4.05 1.65 14.92
CA SER A 97 4.88 0.62 14.28
C SER A 97 4.97 0.79 12.76
N LEU A 98 3.86 1.17 12.12
CA LEU A 98 3.82 1.45 10.69
C LEU A 98 4.58 2.74 10.34
N ALA A 99 4.54 3.75 11.21
CA ALA A 99 5.28 4.99 11.04
C ALA A 99 6.80 4.78 11.12
N GLU A 100 7.28 3.90 12.02
CA GLU A 100 8.69 3.50 12.09
C GLU A 100 9.14 2.76 10.81
N MET A 101 8.27 1.92 10.24
CA MET A 101 8.56 1.30 8.94
C MET A 101 8.54 2.32 7.79
N ALA A 102 7.62 3.29 7.85
CA ALA A 102 7.50 4.36 6.86
C ALA A 102 8.70 5.31 6.82
N SER A 103 9.38 5.50 7.96
CA SER A 103 10.58 6.33 8.02
C SER A 103 11.81 5.64 7.43
N MET A 104 11.90 4.30 7.53
CA MET A 104 13.01 3.52 6.98
C MET A 104 12.96 3.36 5.45
N ASP A 105 11.78 3.09 4.88
CA ASP A 105 11.65 2.89 3.43
C ASP A 105 10.34 3.49 2.89
N PRO A 106 10.36 4.78 2.48
CA PRO A 106 9.19 5.46 1.93
C PRO A 106 8.90 4.94 0.52
N THR A 107 8.06 3.91 0.42
CA THR A 107 7.68 3.29 -0.85
C THR A 107 6.17 3.29 -1.08
N VAL A 108 5.75 3.50 -2.33
CA VAL A 108 4.35 3.41 -2.73
C VAL A 108 3.90 1.95 -2.61
N GLY A 109 2.75 1.71 -1.97
CA GLY A 109 2.28 0.34 -1.71
C GLY A 109 3.10 -0.41 -0.65
N ALA A 110 3.59 0.35 0.33
CA ALA A 110 4.51 -0.10 1.35
C ALA A 110 4.14 -1.43 2.04
N GLN A 111 2.85 -1.71 2.28
CA GLN A 111 2.41 -2.93 2.98
C GLN A 111 2.89 -4.24 2.32
N TYR A 112 2.80 -4.38 1.00
CA TYR A 112 3.26 -5.61 0.32
C TYR A 112 4.79 -5.63 0.14
N ARG A 113 5.43 -4.45 0.06
CA ARG A 113 6.89 -4.34 -0.06
C ARG A 113 7.60 -4.62 1.25
N TRP A 114 7.13 -4.04 2.34
CA TRP A 114 7.66 -4.26 3.68
C TRP A 114 7.50 -5.73 4.10
N THR A 115 6.35 -6.34 3.83
CA THR A 115 6.16 -7.78 4.12
C THR A 115 7.11 -8.68 3.31
N ALA A 116 7.39 -8.36 2.05
CA ALA A 116 8.40 -9.08 1.27
C ALA A 116 9.85 -8.77 1.72
N ALA A 117 10.13 -7.55 2.19
CA ALA A 117 11.46 -7.14 2.64
C ALA A 117 11.85 -7.75 3.99
N PHE A 118 10.92 -7.79 4.95
CA PHE A 118 11.14 -8.33 6.29
C PHE A 118 11.03 -9.86 6.38
N ALA A 119 10.56 -10.55 5.33
CA ALA A 119 10.48 -12.01 5.32
C ALA A 119 11.88 -12.66 5.12
N PRO A 120 12.37 -13.51 6.06
CA PRO A 120 13.69 -14.14 5.94
C PRO A 120 13.74 -15.28 4.91
N LYS A 121 12.60 -15.94 4.62
CA LYS A 121 12.44 -16.96 3.57
C LYS A 121 11.10 -16.75 2.86
N TYR A 122 11.01 -17.13 1.57
CA TYR A 122 9.79 -17.04 0.74
C TYR A 122 9.16 -15.63 0.62
N LYS A 123 10.00 -14.61 0.41
CA LYS A 123 9.60 -13.19 0.26
C LYS A 123 8.42 -12.95 -0.69
N ARG A 124 8.41 -13.63 -1.85
CA ARG A 124 7.33 -13.54 -2.85
C ARG A 124 6.01 -14.12 -2.33
N PHE A 125 6.06 -15.19 -1.55
CA PHE A 125 4.85 -15.83 -1.01
C PHE A 125 4.20 -14.96 0.07
N PHE A 126 4.98 -14.46 1.04
CA PHE A 126 4.45 -13.59 2.09
C PHE A 126 3.93 -12.25 1.54
N GLY A 127 4.64 -11.64 0.58
CA GLY A 127 4.14 -10.43 -0.09
C GLY A 127 2.85 -10.69 -0.88
N LEU A 128 2.73 -11.85 -1.55
CA LEU A 128 1.51 -12.25 -2.26
C LEU A 128 0.35 -12.51 -1.29
N MET A 129 0.60 -13.22 -0.19
CA MET A 129 -0.39 -13.48 0.86
C MET A 129 -0.90 -12.18 1.46
N GLN A 130 -0.01 -11.23 1.79
CA GLN A 130 -0.40 -9.91 2.26
C GLN A 130 -1.30 -9.19 1.25
N GLY A 131 -0.95 -9.24 -0.04
CA GLY A 131 -1.77 -8.66 -1.11
C GLY A 131 -3.18 -9.26 -1.17
N TRP A 132 -3.29 -10.60 -1.12
CA TRP A 132 -4.59 -11.27 -1.10
C TRP A 132 -5.43 -10.92 0.13
N ILE A 133 -4.83 -10.85 1.31
CA ILE A 133 -5.52 -10.44 2.55
C ILE A 133 -6.09 -9.03 2.39
N THR A 134 -5.31 -8.10 1.83
CA THR A 134 -5.79 -6.74 1.55
C THR A 134 -6.95 -6.74 0.56
N VAL A 135 -6.89 -7.54 -0.51
CA VAL A 135 -7.99 -7.66 -1.49
C VAL A 135 -9.26 -8.17 -0.82
N PHE A 136 -9.19 -9.22 -0.01
CA PHE A 136 -10.34 -9.71 0.73
C PHE A 136 -10.89 -8.67 1.71
N ALA A 137 -10.02 -7.94 2.41
CA ALA A 137 -10.44 -6.86 3.29
C ALA A 137 -11.23 -5.78 2.51
N TRP A 138 -10.77 -5.37 1.34
CA TRP A 138 -11.49 -4.42 0.49
C TRP A 138 -12.84 -4.95 0.00
N ILE A 139 -12.91 -6.23 -0.41
CA ILE A 139 -14.17 -6.85 -0.84
C ILE A 139 -15.18 -6.89 0.32
N CYS A 140 -14.76 -7.31 1.51
CA CYS A 140 -15.60 -7.33 2.70
C CYS A 140 -16.07 -5.93 3.10
N SER A 141 -15.20 -4.93 3.04
CA SER A 141 -15.56 -3.53 3.32
C SER A 141 -16.61 -3.02 2.33
N CYS A 142 -16.39 -3.23 1.02
CA CYS A 142 -17.36 -2.88 -0.02
C CYS A 142 -18.71 -3.57 0.16
N ALA A 143 -18.74 -4.82 0.66
CA ALA A 143 -19.98 -5.54 0.94
C ALA A 143 -20.68 -5.06 2.23
N SER A 144 -19.91 -4.60 3.23
CA SER A 144 -20.46 -4.09 4.50
C SER A 144 -21.19 -2.75 4.36
N ASN A 145 -20.72 -1.85 3.49
CA ASN A 145 -21.33 -0.54 3.24
C ASN A 145 -22.82 -0.61 2.83
N PRO A 146 -23.24 -1.38 1.80
CA PRO A 146 -24.64 -1.49 1.44
C PRO A 146 -25.46 -2.17 2.55
N ALA A 147 -24.90 -3.13 3.28
CA ALA A 147 -25.58 -3.75 4.42
C ALA A 147 -25.89 -2.74 5.54
N LEU A 148 -24.97 -1.81 5.82
CA LEU A 148 -25.21 -0.70 6.75
C LEU A 148 -26.30 0.23 6.23
N MET A 149 -26.28 0.58 4.94
CA MET A 149 -27.31 1.43 4.33
C MET A 149 -28.71 0.81 4.41
N CYS A 150 -28.82 -0.51 4.15
CA CYS A 150 -30.08 -1.23 4.33
C CYS A 150 -30.60 -1.14 5.77
N ASN A 151 -29.73 -1.30 6.77
CA ASN A 151 -30.12 -1.18 8.19
C ASN A 151 -30.64 0.22 8.52
N ILE A 152 -30.01 1.28 7.99
CA ILE A 152 -30.48 2.65 8.19
C ILE A 152 -31.86 2.84 7.57
N ILE A 153 -32.07 2.35 6.34
CA ILE A 153 -33.36 2.47 5.64
C ILE A 153 -34.48 1.74 6.40
N VAL A 154 -34.22 0.51 6.86
CA VAL A 154 -35.19 -0.27 7.65
C VAL A 154 -35.51 0.40 8.98
N SER A 155 -34.49 0.98 9.63
CA SER A 155 -34.66 1.73 10.89
C SER A 155 -35.54 2.98 10.68
N LEU A 156 -35.33 3.71 9.57
CA LEU A 156 -36.15 4.87 9.21
C LEU A 156 -37.59 4.47 8.83
N ALA A 157 -37.77 3.38 8.09
CA ALA A 157 -39.08 2.87 7.71
C ALA A 157 -39.92 2.47 8.94
N SER A 158 -39.29 1.79 9.91
CA SER A 158 -39.90 1.40 11.18
C SER A 158 -40.24 2.62 12.05
N PHE A 159 -39.46 3.70 11.96
CA PHE A 159 -39.73 4.93 12.67
C PHE A 159 -40.90 5.73 12.06
N ASN A 160 -41.04 5.72 10.74
CA ASN A 160 -42.10 6.48 10.05
C ASN A 160 -43.45 5.76 10.01
N ASN A 161 -43.46 4.42 9.99
CA ASN A 161 -44.68 3.61 9.94
C ASN A 161 -44.76 2.68 11.17
N PRO A 162 -45.62 2.98 12.17
CA PRO A 162 -45.70 2.18 13.40
C PRO A 162 -46.28 0.76 13.21
N GLU A 163 -46.90 0.44 12.06
CA GLU A 163 -47.33 -0.93 11.71
C GLU A 163 -46.26 -1.75 10.96
N TYR A 164 -45.12 -1.14 10.61
CA TYR A 164 -44.09 -1.83 9.84
C TYR A 164 -43.28 -2.77 10.73
N ILE A 165 -43.44 -4.08 10.51
CA ILE A 165 -42.65 -5.13 11.16
C ILE A 165 -41.48 -5.48 10.24
N PRO A 166 -40.24 -5.10 10.59
CA PRO A 166 -39.06 -5.45 9.81
C PRO A 166 -38.88 -6.98 9.80
N GLN A 167 -38.61 -7.56 8.62
CA GLN A 167 -38.37 -8.99 8.41
C GLN A 167 -36.92 -9.24 8.02
#